data_AF-A0AA35R6T8-F1
#
_entry.id   AF-A0AA35R6T8-F1
#
_cell.length_a   1.000
_cell.length_b   1.000
_cell.length_c   1.000
_cell.angle_alpha   90.00
_cell.angle_beta   90.00
_cell.angle_gamma   90.00
#
_symmetry.space_group_name_H-M   'P 1'
#
loop_
_entity.id
_entity.type
_entity.pdbx_description
1 polymer ?
#
loop_
_entity_poly.entity_id
_entity_poly.type
_entity_poly.pdbx_seq_one_letter_code
_entity_poly.pdbx_strand_id
1 'polypeptide(L)'
;MAISEIGVSFPDDTFGQESRFGVPFTYLLRDIIQFDSSLQSAMQRISSAHRTCDLILGVGDGKENEFRGVEYSAAVADFFVWDNLRPEATWHPKIRDIVYWGMDWLCPGYSEVLAKQLDLYHGNVTALNTIRDIVSIVQTGDLHVAVYDLSHELLYVANARGDSEQGPVYAYDRTFLQLNLTEVFSELPPSL
;
A
#
# COMPACT_ATOMS: atom_id res chain seq x y z
N MET A 1 6.38 10.08 4.97
CA MET A 1 5.97 8.69 5.20
C MET A 1 4.65 8.46 4.47
N ALA A 2 4.45 7.27 3.91
CA ALA A 2 3.17 6.83 3.38
C ALA A 2 2.79 5.48 3.99
N ILE A 3 1.49 5.21 4.04
CA ILE A 3 0.94 3.96 4.53
C ILE A 3 -0.17 3.49 3.59
N SER A 4 -0.27 2.19 3.39
CA SER A 4 -1.32 1.54 2.61
C SER A 4 -1.71 0.23 3.27
N GLU A 5 -2.97 -0.16 3.09
CA GLU A 5 -3.55 -1.37 3.66
C GLU A 5 -4.34 -2.18 2.63
N ILE A 6 -4.31 -3.50 2.80
CA ILE A 6 -5.20 -4.45 2.14
C ILE A 6 -5.87 -5.27 3.25
N GLY A 7 -7.21 -5.35 3.21
CA GLY A 7 -7.95 -6.26 4.06
C GLY A 7 -7.77 -7.70 3.60
N VAL A 8 -7.41 -8.61 4.52
CA VAL A 8 -7.17 -10.02 4.17
C VAL A 8 -8.45 -10.81 4.37
N SER A 9 -9.00 -11.33 3.27
CA SER A 9 -10.17 -12.24 3.31
C SER A 9 -9.77 -13.70 3.22
N PHE A 10 -8.57 -13.97 2.68
CA PHE A 10 -8.03 -15.33 2.52
C PHE A 10 -6.67 -15.45 3.23
N PRO A 11 -6.63 -15.40 4.57
CA PRO A 11 -5.41 -15.64 5.33
C PRO A 11 -4.99 -17.11 5.20
N ASP A 12 -3.72 -17.39 5.46
CA ASP A 12 -3.26 -18.75 5.79
C ASP A 12 -2.96 -18.84 7.30
N ASP A 13 -2.41 -19.98 7.72
CA ASP A 13 -2.15 -20.25 9.14
C ASP A 13 -1.13 -19.28 9.78
N THR A 14 -0.37 -18.48 9.00
CA THR A 14 0.63 -17.56 9.55
C THR A 14 -0.01 -16.38 10.28
N PHE A 15 -1.25 -15.99 9.94
CA PHE A 15 -1.96 -14.89 10.62
C PHE A 15 -2.35 -15.22 12.06
N GLY A 16 -2.37 -16.50 12.44
CA GLY A 16 -2.70 -16.94 13.79
C GLY A 16 -4.16 -16.69 14.17
N GLN A 17 -4.39 -16.41 15.46
CA GLN A 17 -5.74 -16.28 15.99
C GLN A 17 -6.30 -14.85 15.83
N GLU A 18 -7.48 -14.73 15.22
CA GLU A 18 -8.21 -13.47 15.11
C GLU A 18 -8.70 -12.92 16.46
N SER A 19 -8.80 -11.59 16.56
CA SER A 19 -9.49 -10.90 17.66
C SER A 19 -10.18 -9.63 17.18
N ARG A 20 -11.25 -9.21 17.85
CA ARG A 20 -11.86 -7.88 17.62
C ARG A 20 -11.63 -6.91 18.78
N PHE A 21 -10.86 -7.32 19.79
CA PHE A 21 -10.55 -6.53 20.97
C PHE A 21 -9.16 -5.91 20.85
N GLY A 22 -9.09 -4.59 20.75
CA GLY A 22 -7.84 -3.88 20.56
C GLY A 22 -8.05 -2.46 20.02
N VAL A 23 -6.97 -1.89 19.48
CA VAL A 23 -6.99 -0.59 18.80
C VAL A 23 -7.52 -0.79 17.38
N PRO A 24 -8.58 -0.08 16.95
CA PRO A 24 -9.02 -0.13 15.56
C PRO A 24 -7.88 0.31 14.64
N PHE A 25 -7.58 -0.49 13.61
CA PHE A 25 -6.39 -0.30 12.78
C PHE A 25 -6.33 1.11 12.17
N THR A 26 -7.46 1.70 11.79
CA THR A 26 -7.52 3.06 11.24
C THR A 26 -6.93 4.12 12.17
N TYR A 27 -7.11 4.00 13.49
CA TYR A 27 -6.46 4.90 14.46
C TYR A 27 -4.96 4.63 14.56
N LEU A 28 -4.55 3.37 14.46
CA LEU A 28 -3.13 3.02 14.42
C LEU A 28 -2.44 3.62 13.19
N LEU A 29 -3.03 3.47 11.99
CA LEU A 29 -2.49 4.02 10.75
C LEU A 29 -2.41 5.55 10.79
N ARG A 30 -3.46 6.21 11.31
CA ARG A 30 -3.44 7.66 11.53
C ARG A 30 -2.29 8.07 12.45
N ASP A 31 -2.14 7.39 13.59
CA ASP A 31 -1.13 7.73 14.57
C ASP A 31 0.29 7.54 14.02
N ILE A 32 0.52 6.55 13.15
CA ILE A 32 1.78 6.40 12.42
C ILE A 32 2.05 7.65 11.58
N ILE A 33 1.13 8.03 10.70
CA ILE A 33 1.33 9.17 9.81
C ILE A 33 1.46 10.50 10.57
N GLN A 34 0.77 10.63 11.71
CA GLN A 34 0.73 11.87 12.48
C GLN A 34 1.90 12.04 13.45
N PHE A 35 2.38 10.96 14.08
CA PHE A 35 3.29 11.05 15.22
C PHE A 35 4.63 10.35 15.00
N ASP A 36 4.74 9.43 14.05
CA ASP A 36 5.97 8.69 13.81
C ASP A 36 6.86 9.44 12.81
N SER A 37 8.16 9.46 13.09
CA SER A 37 9.15 10.29 12.35
C SER A 37 10.19 9.47 11.60
N SER A 38 10.15 8.14 11.77
CA SER A 38 11.01 7.16 11.12
C SER A 38 10.28 5.84 10.91
N LEU A 39 10.76 5.02 9.97
CA LEU A 39 10.21 3.69 9.72
C LEU A 39 10.29 2.79 10.96
N GLN A 40 11.41 2.86 11.70
CA GLN A 40 11.58 2.11 12.95
C GLN A 40 10.53 2.47 14.01
N SER A 41 10.17 3.75 14.14
CA SER A 41 9.12 4.18 15.09
C SER A 41 7.75 3.63 14.71
N ALA A 42 7.42 3.64 13.41
CA ALA A 42 6.19 3.03 12.88
C ALA A 42 6.13 1.52 13.14
N MET A 43 7.23 0.80 12.86
CA MET A 43 7.32 -0.64 13.13
C MET A 43 7.13 -0.94 14.62
N GLN A 44 7.78 -0.17 15.50
CA GLN A 44 7.63 -0.33 16.95
C GLN A 44 6.18 -0.09 17.41
N ARG A 45 5.50 0.92 16.85
CA ARG A 45 4.09 1.19 17.14
C ARG A 45 3.20 0.03 16.69
N ILE A 46 3.42 -0.49 15.48
CA ILE A 46 2.68 -1.65 14.97
C ILE A 46 2.88 -2.86 15.87
N SER A 47 4.13 -3.22 16.20
CA SER A 47 4.44 -4.41 17.00
C SER A 47 3.88 -4.36 18.42
N SER A 48 3.86 -3.17 19.04
CA SER A 48 3.40 -3.00 20.43
C SER A 48 1.89 -2.79 20.57
N ALA A 49 1.17 -2.57 19.47
CA ALA A 49 -0.27 -2.37 19.50
C ALA A 49 -1.03 -3.67 19.85
N HIS A 50 -2.16 -3.54 20.55
CA HIS A 50 -3.17 -4.58 20.63
C HIS A 50 -3.98 -4.56 19.32
N ARG A 51 -3.53 -5.32 18.33
CA ARG A 51 -4.12 -5.38 16.98
C ARG A 51 -5.38 -6.26 16.99
N THR A 52 -6.14 -6.23 15.89
CA THR A 52 -7.46 -6.89 15.81
C THR A 52 -7.61 -7.78 14.57
N CYS A 53 -7.76 -7.19 13.40
CA CYS A 53 -8.06 -7.89 12.16
C CYS A 53 -6.82 -8.21 11.33
N ASP A 54 -7.01 -9.09 10.36
CA ASP A 54 -5.99 -9.50 9.39
C ASP A 54 -5.88 -8.48 8.27
N LEU A 55 -4.68 -7.92 8.11
CA LEU A 55 -4.33 -6.93 7.11
C LEU A 55 -2.96 -7.24 6.53
N ILE A 56 -2.74 -6.78 5.32
CA ILE A 56 -1.42 -6.52 4.79
C ILE A 56 -1.22 -5.01 4.85
N LEU A 57 -0.14 -4.55 5.46
CA LEU A 57 0.21 -3.13 5.45
C LEU A 57 1.49 -2.89 4.65
N GLY A 58 1.64 -1.69 4.12
CA GLY A 58 2.87 -1.16 3.57
C GLY A 58 3.21 0.16 4.23
N VAL A 59 4.42 0.30 4.77
CA VAL A 59 4.93 1.55 5.34
C VAL A 59 6.18 1.98 4.58
N GLY A 60 6.11 3.15 3.94
CA GLY A 60 7.22 3.73 3.18
C GLY A 60 7.74 5.02 3.81
N ASP A 61 9.07 5.16 3.88
CA ASP A 61 9.74 6.38 4.32
C ASP A 61 10.71 6.89 3.24
N GLY A 62 10.37 8.03 2.64
CA GLY A 62 11.21 8.68 1.63
C GLY A 62 12.52 9.26 2.17
N LYS A 63 12.62 9.53 3.48
CA LYS A 63 13.87 10.03 4.09
C LYS A 63 14.91 8.92 4.21
N GLU A 64 14.46 7.72 4.53
CA GLU A 64 15.30 6.53 4.65
C GLU A 64 15.44 5.80 3.31
N ASN A 65 14.59 6.13 2.32
CA ASN A 65 14.45 5.41 1.06
C ASN A 65 14.18 3.92 1.26
N GLU A 66 13.26 3.63 2.20
CA GLU A 66 12.92 2.28 2.62
C GLU A 66 11.41 2.05 2.64
N PHE A 67 11.04 0.79 2.40
CA PHE A 67 9.68 0.31 2.52
C PHE A 67 9.67 -0.98 3.35
N ARG A 68 8.61 -1.18 4.14
CA ARG A 68 8.33 -2.44 4.81
C ARG A 68 6.90 -2.86 4.53
N GLY A 69 6.75 -4.07 4.02
CA GLY A 69 5.47 -4.76 4.06
C GLY A 69 5.25 -5.34 5.46
N VAL A 70 3.99 -5.55 5.83
CA VAL A 70 3.63 -6.06 7.16
C VAL A 70 2.50 -7.07 7.03
N GLU A 71 2.72 -8.27 7.54
CA GLU A 71 1.64 -9.18 7.91
C GLU A 71 1.14 -8.75 9.28
N TYR A 72 -0.11 -8.29 9.32
CA TYR A 72 -0.71 -7.67 10.48
C TYR A 72 -1.94 -8.49 10.89
N SER A 73 -1.96 -8.96 12.13
CA SER A 73 -3.14 -9.58 12.73
C SER A 73 -3.18 -9.29 14.23
N ALA A 74 -4.22 -9.76 14.92
CA ALA A 74 -4.22 -9.77 16.39
C ALA A 74 -3.04 -10.53 17.01
N ALA A 75 -2.59 -11.61 16.37
CA ALA A 75 -1.54 -12.49 16.89
C ALA A 75 -0.14 -12.16 16.34
N VAL A 76 -0.06 -11.60 15.13
CA VAL A 76 1.18 -11.49 14.34
C VAL A 76 1.43 -10.06 13.89
N ALA A 77 2.72 -9.71 13.81
CA ALA A 77 3.24 -8.48 13.23
C ALA A 77 4.61 -8.80 12.64
N ASP A 78 4.62 -9.41 11.46
CA ASP A 78 5.82 -9.80 10.73
C ASP A 78 6.14 -8.76 9.65
N PHE A 79 7.42 -8.42 9.49
CA PHE A 79 7.86 -7.36 8.58
C PHE A 79 8.62 -7.92 7.39
N PHE A 80 8.27 -7.43 6.21
CA PHE A 80 8.80 -7.91 4.94
C PHE A 80 9.62 -6.85 4.22
N VAL A 81 10.73 -7.34 3.69
CA VAL A 81 11.48 -6.79 2.57
C VAL A 81 11.40 -7.80 1.43
N TRP A 82 12.09 -7.54 0.31
CA TRP A 82 11.98 -8.38 -0.88
C TRP A 82 12.44 -9.84 -0.67
N ASP A 83 13.44 -10.08 0.19
CA ASP A 83 14.09 -11.40 0.32
C ASP A 83 13.33 -12.37 1.25
N ASN A 84 12.48 -11.84 2.12
CA ASN A 84 11.64 -12.60 3.04
C ASN A 84 10.13 -12.44 2.74
N LEU A 85 9.77 -11.85 1.60
CA LEU A 85 8.38 -11.65 1.16
C LEU A 85 7.58 -12.97 1.17
N ARG A 86 6.32 -12.88 1.63
CA ARG A 86 5.36 -13.98 1.74
C ARG A 86 3.99 -13.60 1.16
N PRO A 87 3.15 -14.57 0.76
CA PRO A 87 3.40 -16.01 0.78
C PRO A 87 4.42 -16.43 -0.27
N GLU A 88 5.21 -17.47 0.02
CA GLU A 88 6.17 -18.01 -0.95
C GLU A 88 5.46 -18.95 -1.93
N ALA A 89 5.28 -18.49 -3.16
CA ALA A 89 4.62 -19.28 -4.19
C ALA A 89 5.12 -18.95 -5.61
N THR A 90 4.88 -19.84 -6.56
CA THR A 90 5.26 -19.62 -7.97
C THR A 90 4.49 -18.46 -8.61
N TRP A 91 3.28 -18.18 -8.13
CA TRP A 91 2.45 -17.04 -8.54
C TRP A 91 2.77 -15.75 -7.75
N HIS A 92 3.66 -15.83 -6.76
CA HIS A 92 4.13 -14.70 -5.95
C HIS A 92 5.66 -14.75 -5.77
N PRO A 93 6.42 -14.63 -6.88
CA PRO A 93 7.87 -14.67 -6.83
C PRO A 93 8.46 -13.44 -6.12
N LYS A 94 9.56 -13.64 -5.39
CA LYS A 94 10.35 -12.54 -4.84
C LYS A 94 11.07 -11.81 -5.97
N ILE A 95 10.86 -10.50 -6.07
CA ILE A 95 11.56 -9.62 -7.02
C ILE A 95 12.47 -8.72 -6.21
N ARG A 96 13.78 -8.70 -6.53
CA ARG A 96 14.76 -7.95 -5.73
C ARG A 96 14.33 -6.49 -5.56
N ASP A 97 14.46 -5.93 -4.38
CA ASP A 97 14.12 -4.53 -4.07
C ASP A 97 12.62 -4.18 -4.24
N ILE A 98 11.72 -5.18 -4.36
CA ILE A 98 10.27 -4.98 -4.49
C ILE A 98 9.51 -5.79 -3.43
N VAL A 99 8.50 -5.16 -2.82
CA VAL A 99 7.53 -5.77 -1.90
C VAL A 99 6.14 -5.47 -2.47
N TYR A 100 5.29 -6.49 -2.63
CA TYR A 100 4.01 -6.32 -3.31
C TYR A 100 2.99 -7.39 -2.88
N TRP A 101 1.70 -7.06 -3.04
CA TRP A 101 0.56 -7.97 -2.97
C TRP A 101 -0.51 -7.48 -3.95
N GLY A 102 -1.24 -8.40 -4.59
CA GLY A 102 -2.25 -8.04 -5.60
C GLY A 102 -3.50 -7.39 -5.00
N MET A 103 -4.29 -8.19 -4.28
CA MET A 103 -5.59 -7.80 -3.70
C MET A 103 -5.90 -8.47 -2.35
N ASP A 104 -5.19 -9.54 -2.00
CA ASP A 104 -5.36 -10.33 -0.78
C ASP A 104 -4.08 -11.14 -0.55
N TRP A 105 -3.95 -11.83 0.58
CA TRP A 105 -2.82 -12.70 0.90
C TRP A 105 -2.73 -13.89 -0.07
N LEU A 106 -3.80 -14.68 -0.17
CA LEU A 106 -3.91 -15.78 -1.14
C LEU A 106 -4.70 -15.34 -2.38
N CYS A 107 -4.05 -14.57 -3.25
CA CYS A 107 -4.68 -14.05 -4.46
C CYS A 107 -3.84 -14.31 -5.74
N PRO A 108 -3.74 -15.57 -6.22
CA PRO A 108 -2.86 -15.92 -7.33
C PRO A 108 -3.12 -15.11 -8.60
N GLY A 109 -4.40 -14.91 -8.98
CA GLY A 109 -4.77 -14.24 -10.22
C GLY A 109 -4.24 -12.82 -10.32
N TYR A 110 -4.40 -12.01 -9.26
CA TYR A 110 -3.90 -10.64 -9.23
C TYR A 110 -2.40 -10.58 -8.96
N SER A 111 -1.89 -11.41 -8.06
CA SER A 111 -0.48 -11.42 -7.67
C SER A 111 0.43 -11.84 -8.82
N GLU A 112 0.01 -12.80 -9.65
CA GLU A 112 0.79 -13.23 -10.80
C GLU A 112 0.87 -12.15 -11.88
N VAL A 113 -0.24 -11.44 -12.15
CA VAL A 113 -0.26 -10.33 -13.11
C VAL A 113 0.57 -9.16 -12.60
N LEU A 114 0.45 -8.83 -11.31
CA LEU A 114 1.25 -7.78 -10.67
C LEU A 114 2.73 -8.11 -10.70
N ALA A 115 3.11 -9.34 -10.37
CA ALA A 115 4.50 -9.80 -10.46
C ALA A 115 5.09 -9.62 -11.87
N LYS A 116 4.33 -10.01 -12.90
CA LYS A 116 4.76 -9.88 -14.30
C LYS A 116 4.98 -8.42 -14.70
N GLN A 117 4.09 -7.51 -14.28
CA GLN A 117 4.25 -6.09 -14.56
C GLN A 117 5.43 -5.48 -13.79
N LEU A 118 5.60 -5.83 -12.52
CA LEU A 118 6.73 -5.36 -11.70
C LEU A 118 8.08 -5.86 -12.23
N ASP A 119 8.15 -7.12 -12.68
CA ASP A 119 9.35 -7.71 -13.29
C ASP A 119 9.70 -7.04 -14.62
N LEU A 120 8.68 -6.75 -15.46
CA LEU A 120 8.85 -6.04 -16.73
C LEU A 120 9.48 -4.65 -16.55
N TYR A 121 9.14 -3.96 -15.48
CA TYR A 121 9.66 -2.63 -15.14
C TYR A 121 10.72 -2.66 -14.03
N HIS A 122 11.28 -3.82 -13.69
CA HIS A 122 12.23 -3.95 -12.59
C HIS A 122 13.45 -3.05 -12.78
N GLY A 123 13.81 -2.30 -11.73
CA GLY A 123 14.87 -1.29 -11.78
C GLY A 123 14.49 0.02 -12.47
N ASN A 124 13.27 0.15 -13.00
CA ASN A 124 12.75 1.36 -13.64
C ASN A 124 11.25 1.58 -13.34
N VAL A 125 10.80 1.23 -12.14
CA VAL A 125 9.44 1.54 -11.68
C VAL A 125 9.34 3.04 -11.41
N THR A 126 8.37 3.70 -12.05
CA THR A 126 8.10 5.14 -11.93
C THR A 126 6.61 5.35 -11.68
N ALA A 127 6.20 6.52 -11.20
CA ALA A 127 4.78 6.84 -11.07
C ALA A 127 4.01 6.68 -12.41
N LEU A 128 4.62 7.09 -13.52
CA LEU A 128 3.98 7.05 -14.85
C LEU A 128 3.72 5.62 -15.35
N ASN A 129 4.71 4.73 -15.30
CA ASN A 129 4.48 3.34 -15.70
C ASN A 129 3.67 2.57 -14.66
N THR A 130 3.73 2.95 -13.38
CA THR A 130 2.85 2.38 -12.35
C THR A 130 1.38 2.66 -12.70
N ILE A 131 1.06 3.89 -13.08
CA ILE A 131 -0.29 4.29 -13.49
C ILE A 131 -0.70 3.63 -14.81
N ARG A 132 0.13 3.76 -15.85
CA ARG A 132 -0.26 3.39 -17.21
C ARG A 132 -0.16 1.90 -17.50
N ASP A 133 0.81 1.21 -16.90
CA ASP A 133 1.23 -0.12 -17.33
C ASP A 133 1.17 -1.16 -16.20
N ILE A 134 1.20 -0.76 -14.92
CA ILE A 134 1.09 -1.70 -13.79
C ILE A 134 -0.37 -1.77 -13.32
N VAL A 135 -0.87 -0.74 -12.66
CA VAL A 135 -2.18 -0.77 -11.99
C VAL A 135 -3.33 -0.94 -12.99
N SER A 136 -3.26 -0.30 -14.15
CA SER A 136 -4.26 -0.45 -15.23
C SER A 136 -4.35 -1.88 -15.79
N ILE A 137 -3.25 -2.62 -15.85
CA ILE A 137 -3.20 -3.99 -16.37
C ILE A 137 -3.60 -5.00 -15.30
N VAL A 138 -3.17 -4.78 -14.06
CA VAL A 138 -3.57 -5.63 -12.92
C VAL A 138 -5.04 -5.40 -12.57
N GLN A 139 -5.60 -4.24 -12.96
CA GLN A 139 -7.00 -3.84 -12.72
C GLN A 139 -7.34 -3.83 -11.24
N THR A 140 -6.50 -3.17 -10.43
CA THR A 140 -6.71 -2.99 -8.99
C THR A 140 -7.00 -1.53 -8.67
N GLY A 141 -7.82 -1.31 -7.64
CA GLY A 141 -8.28 0.02 -7.26
C GLY A 141 -9.46 0.51 -8.10
N ASP A 142 -10.56 -0.24 -8.08
CA ASP A 142 -11.80 0.13 -8.76
C ASP A 142 -12.32 1.50 -8.34
N LEU A 143 -12.37 1.76 -7.03
CA LEU A 143 -12.95 2.97 -6.44
C LEU A 143 -11.94 4.14 -6.40
N HIS A 144 -10.72 3.85 -5.99
CA HIS A 144 -9.68 4.85 -5.76
C HIS A 144 -8.30 4.21 -5.94
N VAL A 145 -7.39 4.94 -6.56
CA VAL A 145 -5.97 4.57 -6.67
C VAL A 145 -5.14 5.72 -6.15
N ALA A 146 -4.14 5.42 -5.32
CA ALA A 146 -3.11 6.34 -4.90
C ALA A 146 -1.72 5.77 -5.23
N VAL A 147 -0.88 6.55 -5.90
CA VAL A 147 0.53 6.23 -6.16
C VAL A 147 1.39 7.31 -5.51
N TYR A 148 2.23 6.90 -4.57
CA TYR A 148 3.11 7.79 -3.82
C TYR A 148 4.53 7.71 -4.38
N ASP A 149 5.05 8.81 -4.89
CA ASP A 149 6.47 8.97 -5.16
C ASP A 149 7.11 9.74 -4.00
N LEU A 150 7.59 8.97 -3.02
CA LEU A 150 8.17 9.52 -1.80
C LEU A 150 9.54 10.19 -2.03
N SER A 151 10.22 9.90 -3.13
CA SER A 151 11.53 10.52 -3.44
C SER A 151 11.36 11.96 -3.94
N HIS A 152 10.23 12.26 -4.59
CA HIS A 152 9.91 13.57 -5.12
C HIS A 152 8.78 14.28 -4.38
N GLU A 153 8.27 13.70 -3.29
CA GLU A 153 7.12 14.18 -2.53
C GLU A 153 5.87 14.41 -3.41
N LEU A 154 5.62 13.51 -4.36
CA LEU A 154 4.46 13.56 -5.26
C LEU A 154 3.43 12.50 -4.89
N LEU A 155 2.16 12.88 -5.01
CA LEU A 155 1.02 11.97 -4.88
C LEU A 155 0.20 12.02 -6.16
N TYR A 156 -0.07 10.86 -6.74
CA TYR A 156 -0.98 10.71 -7.87
C TYR A 156 -2.24 10.01 -7.39
N VAL A 157 -3.42 10.61 -7.60
CA VAL A 157 -4.70 10.03 -7.20
C VAL A 157 -5.71 10.00 -8.33
N ALA A 158 -6.48 8.93 -8.41
CA ALA A 158 -7.63 8.80 -9.29
C ALA A 158 -8.83 8.25 -8.51
N ASN A 159 -10.02 8.74 -8.84
CA ASN A 159 -11.28 8.24 -8.31
C ASN A 159 -12.11 7.60 -9.42
N ALA A 160 -12.92 6.62 -9.05
CA ALA A 160 -13.96 6.08 -9.92
C ALA A 160 -14.88 7.20 -10.39
N ARG A 161 -15.47 6.98 -11.57
CA ARG A 161 -16.38 7.94 -12.18
C ARG A 161 -17.66 8.08 -11.35
N GLY A 162 -18.04 9.32 -11.04
CA GLY A 162 -19.35 9.62 -10.46
C GLY A 162 -20.50 9.38 -11.45
N ASP A 163 -21.72 9.17 -10.94
CA ASP A 163 -22.89 8.83 -11.78
C ASP A 163 -23.20 9.87 -12.88
N SER A 164 -22.89 11.14 -12.64
CA SER A 164 -23.12 12.25 -13.57
C SER A 164 -21.93 12.57 -14.49
N GLU A 165 -20.82 11.84 -14.37
CA GLU A 165 -19.60 12.07 -15.12
C GLU A 165 -19.48 11.17 -16.36
N GLN A 166 -18.59 11.54 -17.29
CA GLN A 166 -18.27 10.75 -18.48
C GLN A 166 -16.90 10.08 -18.38
N GLY A 167 -16.65 9.08 -19.23
CA GLY A 167 -15.38 8.36 -19.33
C GLY A 167 -15.40 6.96 -18.70
N PRO A 168 -14.21 6.35 -18.48
CA PRO A 168 -14.07 5.03 -17.86
C PRO A 168 -14.71 4.97 -16.47
N VAL A 169 -15.16 3.80 -16.04
CA VAL A 169 -15.85 3.63 -14.75
C VAL A 169 -14.84 3.55 -13.59
N TYR A 170 -13.81 2.72 -13.74
CA TYR A 170 -12.89 2.36 -12.67
C TYR A 170 -11.72 3.35 -12.55
N ALA A 171 -11.24 3.60 -11.33
CA ALA A 171 -10.21 4.60 -11.08
C ALA A 171 -8.87 4.27 -11.77
N TYR A 172 -8.51 3.00 -11.91
CA TYR A 172 -7.28 2.59 -12.61
C TYR A 172 -7.26 2.96 -14.11
N ASP A 173 -8.42 3.22 -14.73
CA ASP A 173 -8.54 3.69 -16.12
C ASP A 173 -8.76 5.21 -16.22
N ARG A 174 -8.82 5.92 -15.09
CA ARG A 174 -9.14 7.35 -15.03
C ARG A 174 -7.88 8.20 -15.09
N THR A 175 -8.08 9.48 -15.40
CA THR A 175 -7.00 10.47 -15.31
C THR A 175 -6.59 10.67 -13.86
N PHE A 176 -5.30 10.58 -13.60
CA PHE A 176 -4.71 10.85 -12.29
C PHE A 176 -4.47 12.35 -12.10
N LEU A 177 -4.84 12.86 -10.93
CA LEU A 177 -4.43 14.17 -10.44
C LEU A 177 -3.07 14.02 -9.75
N GLN A 178 -2.12 14.86 -10.13
CA GLN A 178 -0.83 14.95 -9.44
C GLN A 178 -0.87 16.08 -8.41
N LEU A 179 -0.44 15.78 -7.20
CA LEU A 179 -0.29 16.71 -6.09
C LEU A 179 1.18 16.78 -5.68
N ASN A 180 1.72 17.99 -5.56
CA ASN A 180 3.02 18.22 -4.93
C ASN A 180 2.79 18.39 -3.42
N LEU A 181 3.19 17.40 -2.63
CA LEU A 181 2.90 17.38 -1.20
C LEU A 181 3.62 18.51 -0.45
N THR A 182 4.81 18.90 -0.88
CA THR A 182 5.52 20.06 -0.31
C THR A 182 4.69 21.33 -0.46
N GLU A 183 4.08 21.53 -1.65
CA GLU A 183 3.22 22.68 -1.92
C GLU A 183 1.92 22.60 -1.11
N VAL A 184 1.22 21.45 -1.12
CA VAL A 184 -0.03 21.27 -0.39
C VAL A 184 0.14 21.53 1.11
N PHE A 185 1.19 21.00 1.74
CA PHE A 185 1.41 21.20 3.18
C PHE A 185 2.01 22.56 3.53
N SER A 186 2.38 23.38 2.54
CA SER A 186 2.78 24.77 2.74
C SER A 186 1.61 25.75 2.67
N GLU A 187 0.42 25.30 2.29
CA GLU A 187 -0.77 26.15 2.23
C GLU A 187 -1.13 26.71 3.62
N LEU A 188 -1.56 27.98 3.63
CA LEU A 188 -2.05 28.60 4.86
C LEU A 188 -3.31 27.87 5.34
N PRO A 189 -3.49 27.67 6.66
CA PRO A 189 -4.72 27.12 7.20
C PRO A 189 -5.94 27.90 6.69
N PRO A 190 -7.07 27.24 6.40
CA PRO A 190 -8.29 27.93 6.00
C PRO A 190 -8.62 29.04 7.01
N SER A 191 -8.83 30.26 6.52
CA SER A 191 -9.33 31.34 7.37
C SER A 191 -10.78 31.03 7.76
N LEU A 192 -11.04 30.97 9.07
CA LEU A 192 -12.38 30.84 9.65
C LEU A 192 -13.24 32.09 9.40
#